data_AF-A0A9P8C6S7-F1
#
_entry.id   AF-A0A9P8C6S7-F1
#
_cell.length_a   1.000
_cell.length_b   1.000
_cell.length_c   1.000
_cell.angle_alpha   90.00
_cell.angle_beta   90.00
_cell.angle_gamma   90.00
#
_symmetry.space_group_name_H-M   'P 1'
#
loop_
_entity.id
_entity.type
_entity.pdbx_description
1 polymer ?
#
loop_
_entity_poly.entity_id
_entity_poly.type
_entity_poly.pdbx_seq_one_letter_code
_entity_poly.pdbx_strand_id
1 'polypeptide(L)'
;MPFTSPFPTLDLPKVDLLTYLFPPGQHPSTTPLWMDSKDPSVSLSPAQLLQWVNRLAFGLERMALKKGDVVMIYTPNHIFVPVAYLGIVGAGYAFSGANPIYTLPEMVHQIKNTGAQIIMAHPSMVPTAVAAAAKAGLPKSRIFQFSDSENPMLDGVKDWRSMIGTPSDGQRYSWPRLGPEEAMNTVATINYSSGTTGLPKGVCVSHTNLIANIEQTIFMKYHKKPFERETRPPERWIGFLPLYHAYG
;
A
#
# COMPACT_ATOMS: atom_id res chain seq x y z
N MET A 1 10.37 19.47 31.29
CA MET A 1 10.78 18.05 31.33
C MET A 1 10.06 17.30 30.22
N PRO A 2 10.71 16.44 29.44
CA PRO A 2 10.02 15.59 28.47
C PRO A 2 9.05 14.65 29.21
N PHE A 3 7.83 14.49 28.68
CA PHE A 3 6.86 13.54 29.21
C PHE A 3 7.16 12.15 28.64
N THR A 4 7.06 11.11 29.48
CA THR A 4 7.18 9.70 29.06
C THR A 4 5.82 9.02 29.10
N SER A 5 5.64 8.01 28.24
CA SER A 5 4.43 7.18 28.28
C SER A 5 4.30 6.48 29.64
N PRO A 6 3.09 6.37 30.22
CA PRO A 6 2.86 5.56 31.42
C PRO A 6 2.84 4.05 31.12
N PHE A 7 2.87 3.66 29.85
CA PHE A 7 2.87 2.26 29.41
C PHE A 7 4.29 1.74 29.18
N PRO A 8 4.52 0.43 29.32
CA PRO A 8 5.84 -0.16 29.10
C PRO A 8 6.35 0.06 27.67
N THR A 9 7.66 0.09 27.51
CA THR A 9 8.29 0.01 26.20
C THR A 9 7.98 -1.34 25.57
N LEU A 10 7.48 -1.33 24.34
CA LEU A 10 7.20 -2.55 23.57
C LEU A 10 8.48 -3.04 22.89
N ASP A 11 8.70 -4.36 22.87
CA ASP A 11 9.71 -4.95 22.01
C ASP A 11 9.15 -5.08 20.59
N LEU A 12 9.66 -4.25 19.69
CA LEU A 12 9.12 -4.12 18.34
C LEU A 12 9.78 -5.12 17.38
N PRO A 13 9.01 -5.86 16.56
CA PRO A 13 9.55 -6.69 15.51
C PRO A 13 10.43 -5.88 14.54
N LYS A 14 11.63 -6.37 14.28
CA LYS A 14 12.65 -5.69 13.46
C LYS A 14 12.75 -6.32 12.08
N VAL A 15 11.64 -6.33 11.35
CA VAL A 15 11.50 -6.95 10.02
C VAL A 15 10.80 -5.99 9.06
N ASP A 16 10.75 -6.32 7.77
CA ASP A 16 9.88 -5.61 6.84
C ASP A 16 8.39 -5.91 7.11
N LEU A 17 7.54 -5.04 6.59
CA LEU A 17 6.09 -5.05 6.83
C LEU A 17 5.43 -6.34 6.30
N LEU A 18 5.87 -6.86 5.15
CA LEU A 18 5.25 -8.04 4.56
C LEU A 18 5.63 -9.30 5.35
N THR A 19 6.88 -9.40 5.80
CA THR A 19 7.34 -10.43 6.74
C THR A 19 6.64 -10.36 8.10
N TYR A 20 6.35 -9.15 8.61
CA TYR A 20 5.56 -8.97 9.83
C TYR A 20 4.13 -9.51 9.69
N LEU A 21 3.45 -9.21 8.57
CA LEU A 21 2.08 -9.66 8.31
C LEU A 21 2.00 -11.14 7.90
N PHE A 22 3.03 -11.65 7.21
CA PHE A 22 3.10 -13.02 6.72
C PHE A 22 4.43 -13.69 7.12
N PRO A 23 4.56 -14.09 8.41
CA PRO A 23 5.78 -14.69 8.90
C PRO A 23 6.13 -16.00 8.17
N PRO A 24 7.43 -16.30 7.96
CA PRO A 24 7.86 -17.54 7.31
C PRO A 24 7.32 -18.78 8.04
N GLY A 25 6.88 -19.78 7.27
CA GLY A 25 6.36 -21.03 7.82
C GLY A 25 4.91 -20.96 8.34
N GLN A 26 4.26 -19.79 8.29
CA GLN A 26 2.84 -19.67 8.59
C GLN A 26 2.00 -19.67 7.31
N HIS A 27 0.84 -20.33 7.37
CA HIS A 27 -0.14 -20.30 6.30
C HIS A 27 -1.14 -19.17 6.55
N PRO A 28 -1.29 -18.21 5.62
CA PRO A 28 -2.30 -17.17 5.76
C PRO A 28 -3.70 -17.77 5.80
N SER A 29 -4.57 -17.19 6.61
CA SER A 29 -5.97 -17.62 6.70
C SER A 29 -6.70 -17.50 5.35
N THR A 30 -7.62 -18.41 5.09
CA THR A 30 -8.56 -18.38 3.96
C THR A 30 -9.89 -17.71 4.31
N THR A 31 -10.06 -17.26 5.55
CA THR A 31 -11.25 -16.50 5.97
C THR A 31 -11.24 -15.12 5.32
N PRO A 32 -12.36 -14.66 4.70
CA PRO A 32 -12.48 -13.32 4.14
C PRO A 32 -12.09 -12.22 5.14
N LEU A 33 -11.28 -11.25 4.70
CA LEU A 33 -10.84 -10.11 5.51
C LEU A 33 -11.29 -8.78 4.89
N TRP A 34 -10.90 -8.54 3.64
CA TRP A 34 -11.33 -7.36 2.89
C TRP A 34 -12.57 -7.71 2.07
N MET A 35 -13.70 -7.10 2.40
CA MET A 35 -14.98 -7.36 1.75
C MET A 35 -15.46 -6.07 1.08
N ASP A 36 -15.97 -6.17 -0.15
CA ASP A 36 -16.62 -5.05 -0.80
C ASP A 36 -17.91 -4.69 -0.05
N SER A 37 -18.18 -3.39 0.09
CA SER A 37 -19.33 -2.91 0.86
C SER A 37 -20.65 -3.00 0.11
N LYS A 38 -20.62 -3.06 -1.23
CA LYS A 38 -21.80 -3.24 -2.08
C LYS A 38 -22.14 -4.73 -2.22
N ASP A 39 -21.13 -5.58 -2.35
CA ASP A 39 -21.28 -7.03 -2.42
C ASP A 39 -20.20 -7.76 -1.59
N PRO A 40 -20.51 -8.14 -0.34
CA PRO A 40 -19.57 -8.84 0.53
C PRO A 40 -19.09 -10.21 0.04
N SER A 41 -19.74 -10.80 -0.98
CA SER A 41 -19.24 -12.02 -1.62
C SER A 41 -17.95 -11.75 -2.41
N VAL A 42 -17.78 -10.51 -2.89
CA VAL A 42 -16.53 -10.02 -3.46
C VAL A 42 -15.58 -9.68 -2.31
N SER A 43 -14.61 -10.56 -2.06
CA SER A 43 -13.71 -10.43 -0.93
C SER A 43 -12.33 -11.00 -1.19
N LEU A 44 -11.38 -10.61 -0.34
CA LEU A 44 -10.04 -11.18 -0.25
C LEU A 44 -9.80 -11.68 1.17
N SER A 45 -9.51 -12.97 1.29
CA SER A 45 -8.84 -13.55 2.46
C SER A 45 -7.35 -13.17 2.49
N PRO A 46 -6.67 -13.27 3.65
CA PRO A 46 -5.22 -13.08 3.72
C PRO A 46 -4.43 -13.93 2.72
N ALA A 47 -4.84 -15.18 2.47
CA ALA A 47 -4.21 -16.06 1.48
C ALA A 47 -4.37 -15.54 0.04
N GLN A 48 -5.58 -15.12 -0.33
CA GLN A 48 -5.83 -14.55 -1.65
C GLN A 48 -5.11 -13.21 -1.83
N LEU A 49 -5.14 -12.35 -0.81
CA LEU A 49 -4.44 -11.07 -0.81
C LEU A 49 -2.93 -11.28 -1.03
N LEU A 50 -2.30 -12.20 -0.28
CA LEU A 50 -0.87 -12.47 -0.43
C LEU A 50 -0.53 -12.97 -1.85
N GLN A 51 -1.39 -13.79 -2.44
CA GLN A 51 -1.21 -14.25 -3.81
C GLN A 51 -1.21 -13.09 -4.82
N TRP A 52 -2.12 -12.13 -4.67
CA TRP A 52 -2.15 -10.93 -5.53
C TRP A 52 -0.96 -10.00 -5.25
N VAL A 53 -0.57 -9.83 -3.99
CA VAL A 53 0.61 -9.06 -3.57
C VAL A 53 1.86 -9.59 -4.25
N ASN A 54 2.08 -10.91 -4.21
CA ASN A 54 3.24 -11.54 -4.85
C ASN A 54 3.23 -11.38 -6.37
N ARG A 55 2.06 -11.46 -7.01
CA ARG A 55 1.93 -11.24 -8.46
C ARG A 55 2.26 -9.81 -8.84
N LEU A 56 1.77 -8.84 -8.08
CA LEU A 56 2.06 -7.43 -8.31
C LEU A 56 3.56 -7.17 -8.12
N ALA A 57 4.14 -7.66 -7.03
CA ALA A 57 5.56 -7.53 -6.75
C ALA A 57 6.44 -8.10 -7.88
N PHE A 58 6.15 -9.33 -8.33
CA PHE A 58 6.81 -9.95 -9.48
C PHE A 58 6.72 -9.09 -10.76
N GLY A 59 5.54 -8.49 -11.00
CA GLY A 59 5.33 -7.60 -12.14
C GLY A 59 6.18 -6.33 -12.06
N LEU A 60 6.21 -5.68 -10.90
CA LEU A 60 6.95 -4.46 -10.66
C LEU A 60 8.47 -4.64 -10.81
N GLU A 61 9.02 -5.77 -10.35
CA GLU A 61 10.46 -6.07 -10.53
C GLU A 61 10.87 -6.13 -12.01
N ARG A 62 9.95 -6.48 -12.90
CA ARG A 62 10.18 -6.54 -14.35
C ARG A 62 10.02 -5.20 -15.05
N MET A 63 9.63 -4.16 -14.33
CA MET A 63 9.45 -2.80 -14.85
C MET A 63 10.73 -1.97 -14.81
N ALA A 64 11.89 -2.58 -14.54
CA ALA A 64 13.20 -1.92 -14.46
C ALA A 64 13.22 -0.75 -13.45
N LEU A 65 12.51 -0.93 -12.33
CA LEU A 65 12.56 -0.02 -11.19
C LEU A 65 13.79 -0.29 -10.33
N LYS A 66 14.27 0.73 -9.62
CA LYS A 66 15.32 0.64 -8.61
C LYS A 66 14.71 0.56 -7.21
N LYS A 67 15.42 -0.07 -6.28
CA LYS A 67 15.02 -0.10 -4.86
C LYS A 67 14.78 1.33 -4.36
N GLY A 68 13.64 1.55 -3.71
CA GLY A 68 13.22 2.88 -3.23
C GLY A 68 12.53 3.77 -4.27
N ASP A 69 12.42 3.36 -5.54
CA ASP A 69 11.57 4.05 -6.51
C ASP A 69 10.11 4.08 -6.02
N VAL A 70 9.40 5.14 -6.36
CA VAL A 70 8.02 5.34 -5.89
C VAL A 70 7.01 4.78 -6.89
N VAL A 71 6.06 3.99 -6.39
CA VAL A 71 4.85 3.59 -7.13
C VAL A 71 3.66 4.28 -6.48
N MET A 72 2.93 5.05 -7.27
CA MET A 72 1.81 5.86 -6.82
C MET A 72 0.47 5.17 -7.13
N ILE A 73 -0.48 5.23 -6.20
CA ILE A 73 -1.89 4.94 -6.49
C ILE A 73 -2.69 6.24 -6.56
N TYR A 74 -3.66 6.30 -7.46
CA TYR A 74 -4.58 7.42 -7.63
C TYR A 74 -6.00 6.89 -7.86
N THR A 75 -6.64 6.48 -6.77
CA THR A 75 -7.85 5.64 -6.80
C THR A 75 -8.73 5.87 -5.57
N PRO A 76 -10.08 5.74 -5.67
CA PRO A 76 -10.93 5.65 -4.49
C PRO A 76 -10.70 4.31 -3.76
N ASN A 77 -11.40 4.10 -2.64
CA ASN A 77 -11.33 2.83 -1.93
C ASN A 77 -11.90 1.68 -2.76
N HIS A 78 -11.15 0.58 -2.80
CA HIS A 78 -11.62 -0.73 -3.24
C HIS A 78 -10.71 -1.81 -2.61
N ILE A 79 -11.14 -3.08 -2.65
CA ILE A 79 -10.49 -4.17 -1.90
C ILE A 79 -9.06 -4.50 -2.37
N PHE A 80 -8.62 -3.97 -3.52
CA PHE A 80 -7.25 -4.16 -4.02
C PHE A 80 -6.28 -3.05 -3.59
N VAL A 81 -6.73 -1.96 -2.96
CA VAL A 81 -5.80 -0.95 -2.43
C VAL A 81 -4.78 -1.55 -1.44
N PRO A 82 -5.16 -2.43 -0.51
CA PRO A 82 -4.20 -3.17 0.32
C PRO A 82 -3.24 -4.06 -0.46
N VAL A 83 -3.69 -4.65 -1.58
CA VAL A 83 -2.82 -5.43 -2.49
C VAL A 83 -1.77 -4.53 -3.12
N ALA A 84 -2.17 -3.35 -3.62
CA ALA A 84 -1.25 -2.38 -4.18
C ALA A 84 -0.19 -1.97 -3.17
N TYR A 85 -0.65 -1.52 -1.99
CA TYR A 85 0.22 -1.09 -0.91
C TYR A 85 1.26 -2.16 -0.55
N LEU A 86 0.80 -3.38 -0.25
CA LEU A 86 1.67 -4.46 0.21
C LEU A 86 2.55 -5.03 -0.91
N GLY A 87 2.07 -5.07 -2.15
CA GLY A 87 2.86 -5.52 -3.31
C GLY A 87 3.98 -4.55 -3.66
N ILE A 88 3.72 -3.24 -3.60
CA ILE A 88 4.72 -2.19 -3.83
C ILE A 88 5.79 -2.24 -2.74
N VAL A 89 5.37 -2.21 -1.48
CA VAL A 89 6.27 -2.19 -0.32
C VAL A 89 7.05 -3.49 -0.18
N GLY A 90 6.39 -4.63 -0.42
CA GLY A 90 7.02 -5.95 -0.40
C GLY A 90 8.08 -6.12 -1.48
N ALA A 91 7.91 -5.50 -2.65
CA ALA A 91 8.92 -5.51 -3.72
C ALA A 91 10.11 -4.56 -3.45
N GLY A 92 10.15 -3.86 -2.32
CA GLY A 92 11.23 -2.92 -1.97
C GLY A 92 11.09 -1.54 -2.62
N TYR A 93 9.89 -1.19 -3.07
CA TYR A 93 9.54 0.14 -3.59
C TYR A 93 8.76 0.95 -2.55
N ALA A 94 8.74 2.27 -2.70
CA ALA A 94 7.98 3.14 -1.82
C ALA A 94 6.56 3.34 -2.35
N PHE A 95 5.56 3.14 -1.51
CA PHE A 95 4.17 3.44 -1.82
C PHE A 95 3.87 4.93 -1.64
N SER A 96 3.07 5.53 -2.53
CA SER A 96 2.45 6.83 -2.26
C SER A 96 1.01 6.87 -2.75
N GLY A 97 0.09 7.34 -1.90
CA GLY A 97 -1.30 7.57 -2.26
C GLY A 97 -1.54 9.02 -2.69
N ALA A 98 -2.21 9.21 -3.82
CA ALA A 98 -2.70 10.51 -4.27
C ALA A 98 -4.20 10.61 -4.04
N ASN A 99 -4.66 11.79 -3.59
CA ASN A 99 -6.08 12.02 -3.34
C ASN A 99 -6.86 12.08 -4.66
N PRO A 100 -7.88 11.23 -4.88
CA PRO A 100 -8.69 11.18 -6.11
C PRO A 100 -9.29 12.52 -6.56
N ILE A 101 -9.51 13.46 -5.64
CA ILE A 101 -10.09 14.77 -5.95
C ILE A 101 -9.05 15.85 -6.28
N TYR A 102 -7.75 15.51 -6.28
CA TYR A 102 -6.70 16.46 -6.64
C TYR A 102 -6.91 17.03 -8.05
N THR A 103 -6.67 18.32 -8.14
CA THR A 103 -6.60 19.06 -9.39
C THR A 103 -5.34 18.68 -10.17
N LEU A 104 -5.32 19.02 -11.45
CA LEU A 104 -4.16 18.75 -12.31
C LEU A 104 -2.84 19.34 -11.75
N PRO A 105 -2.76 20.61 -11.28
CA PRO A 105 -1.53 21.14 -10.70
C PRO A 105 -1.06 20.38 -9.45
N GLU A 106 -1.98 19.96 -8.58
CA GLU A 106 -1.65 19.18 -7.37
C GLU A 106 -1.09 17.80 -7.73
N MET A 107 -1.71 17.11 -8.69
CA MET A 107 -1.19 15.84 -9.20
C MET A 107 0.19 15.99 -9.84
N VAL A 108 0.41 17.03 -10.66
CA VAL A 108 1.74 17.30 -11.26
C VAL A 108 2.78 17.54 -10.17
N HIS A 109 2.44 18.33 -9.14
CA HIS A 109 3.32 18.59 -8.02
C HIS A 109 3.69 17.30 -7.29
N GLN A 110 2.71 16.46 -6.93
CA GLN A 110 2.97 15.21 -6.21
C GLN A 110 3.81 14.23 -7.04
N ILE A 111 3.53 14.06 -8.34
CA ILE A 111 4.31 13.18 -9.22
C ILE A 111 5.77 13.65 -9.27
N LYS A 112 6.01 14.96 -9.46
CA LYS A 112 7.37 15.52 -9.49
C LYS A 112 8.08 15.42 -8.14
N ASN A 113 7.36 15.68 -7.06
CA ASN A 113 7.94 15.72 -5.72
C ASN A 113 8.27 14.33 -5.18
N THR A 114 7.44 13.33 -5.49
CA THR A 114 7.74 11.92 -5.17
C THR A 114 8.76 11.30 -6.12
N GLY A 115 8.86 11.79 -7.35
CA GLY A 115 9.61 11.11 -8.40
C GLY A 115 8.96 9.78 -8.82
N ALA A 116 7.62 9.69 -8.75
CA ALA A 116 6.88 8.46 -9.07
C ALA A 116 7.28 7.88 -10.43
N GLN A 117 7.59 6.59 -10.44
CA GLN A 117 8.00 5.84 -11.63
C GLN A 117 6.86 5.07 -12.28
N ILE A 118 5.79 4.79 -11.52
CA ILE A 118 4.57 4.13 -11.99
C ILE A 118 3.37 4.79 -11.31
N ILE A 119 2.27 4.95 -12.04
CA ILE A 119 0.97 5.39 -11.50
C ILE A 119 -0.09 4.31 -11.79
N MET A 120 -0.73 3.83 -10.73
CA MET A 120 -1.91 2.98 -10.80
C MET A 120 -3.15 3.84 -10.53
N ALA A 121 -3.87 4.21 -11.59
CA ALA A 121 -4.98 5.16 -11.53
C ALA A 121 -6.34 4.47 -11.75
N HIS A 122 -7.34 4.80 -10.96
CA HIS A 122 -8.71 4.36 -11.22
C HIS A 122 -9.18 4.77 -12.62
N PRO A 123 -10.00 3.97 -13.33
CA PRO A 123 -10.47 4.31 -14.68
C PRO A 123 -11.01 5.74 -14.82
N SER A 124 -11.83 6.21 -13.87
CA SER A 124 -12.37 7.58 -13.89
C SER A 124 -11.34 8.69 -13.66
N MET A 125 -10.12 8.33 -13.26
CA MET A 125 -9.01 9.24 -12.92
C MET A 125 -7.91 9.21 -13.99
N VAL A 126 -8.00 8.30 -14.97
CA VAL A 126 -7.05 8.15 -16.08
C VAL A 126 -6.81 9.45 -16.85
N PRO A 127 -7.84 10.24 -17.24
CA PRO A 127 -7.60 11.48 -17.99
C PRO A 127 -6.69 12.47 -17.24
N THR A 128 -6.96 12.66 -15.94
CA THR A 128 -6.14 13.53 -15.07
C THR A 128 -4.75 12.95 -14.87
N ALA A 129 -4.62 11.64 -14.63
CA ALA A 129 -3.34 10.97 -14.45
C ALA A 129 -2.43 11.10 -15.68
N VAL A 130 -2.98 10.89 -16.88
CA VAL A 130 -2.26 11.04 -18.15
C VAL A 130 -1.81 12.48 -18.38
N ALA A 131 -2.70 13.45 -18.17
CA ALA A 131 -2.37 14.87 -18.31
C ALA A 131 -1.29 15.31 -17.31
N ALA A 132 -1.37 14.84 -16.07
CA ALA A 132 -0.39 15.16 -15.03
C ALA A 132 0.97 14.53 -15.30
N ALA A 133 0.99 13.24 -15.67
CA ALA A 133 2.19 12.49 -16.02
C ALA A 133 2.93 13.15 -17.20
N ALA A 134 2.22 13.57 -18.25
CA ALA A 134 2.82 14.26 -19.39
C ALA A 134 3.54 15.57 -18.97
N LYS A 135 2.95 16.35 -18.06
CA LYS A 135 3.56 17.57 -17.51
C LYS A 135 4.68 17.30 -16.51
N ALA A 136 4.69 16.11 -15.89
CA ALA A 136 5.70 15.66 -14.96
C ALA A 136 6.89 14.94 -15.64
N GLY A 137 6.77 14.60 -16.93
CA GLY A 137 7.80 13.85 -17.66
C GLY A 137 7.73 12.34 -17.46
N LEU A 138 6.63 11.82 -16.91
CA LEU A 138 6.41 10.37 -16.76
C LEU A 138 5.75 9.80 -18.03
N PRO A 139 6.35 8.79 -18.71
CA PRO A 139 5.76 8.20 -19.91
C PRO A 139 4.39 7.57 -19.65
N LYS A 140 3.47 7.69 -20.61
CA LYS A 140 2.13 7.06 -20.52
C LYS A 140 2.20 5.54 -20.29
N SER A 141 3.24 4.88 -20.80
CA SER A 141 3.47 3.43 -20.59
C SER A 141 3.73 3.04 -19.13
N ARG A 142 3.94 4.01 -18.24
CA ARG A 142 4.08 3.84 -16.79
C ARG A 142 2.77 4.04 -16.02
N ILE A 143 1.66 4.21 -16.73
CA ILE A 143 0.34 4.39 -16.15
C ILE A 143 -0.48 3.12 -16.40
N PHE A 144 -1.19 2.64 -15.38
CA PHE A 144 -2.06 1.48 -15.47
C PHE A 144 -3.41 1.77 -14.82
N GLN A 145 -4.49 1.28 -15.43
CA GLN A 145 -5.83 1.36 -14.85
C GLN A 145 -5.93 0.42 -13.66
N PHE A 146 -6.36 0.92 -12.51
CA PHE A 146 -6.36 0.22 -11.24
C PHE A 146 -7.72 0.27 -10.57
N SER A 147 -8.42 -0.86 -10.61
CA SER A 147 -9.66 -1.10 -9.89
C SER A 147 -9.78 -2.57 -9.53
N ASP A 148 -10.83 -2.90 -8.78
CA ASP A 148 -11.21 -4.26 -8.42
C ASP A 148 -11.78 -5.10 -9.58
N SER A 149 -12.07 -4.49 -10.72
CA SER A 149 -12.54 -5.15 -11.94
C SER A 149 -11.53 -5.03 -13.10
N GLU A 150 -11.65 -5.91 -14.09
CA GLU A 150 -10.92 -5.79 -15.35
C GLU A 150 -11.52 -4.70 -16.22
N ASN A 151 -10.68 -3.83 -16.78
CA ASN A 151 -11.12 -2.71 -17.61
C ASN A 151 -10.54 -2.81 -19.02
N PRO A 152 -11.35 -2.53 -20.07
CA PRO A 152 -10.81 -2.34 -21.42
C PRO A 152 -9.86 -1.14 -21.43
N MET A 153 -8.94 -1.12 -22.39
CA MET A 153 -7.96 -0.03 -22.51
C MET A 153 -8.67 1.33 -22.69
N LEU A 154 -8.27 2.30 -21.88
CA LEU A 154 -8.80 3.68 -21.90
C LEU A 154 -7.66 4.66 -22.19
N ASP A 155 -7.79 5.48 -23.22
CA ASP A 155 -6.76 6.47 -23.64
C ASP A 155 -5.34 5.90 -23.85
N GLY A 156 -5.26 4.62 -24.22
CA GLY A 156 -4.01 3.87 -24.38
C GLY A 156 -3.41 3.34 -23.07
N VAL A 157 -4.11 3.47 -21.95
CA VAL A 157 -3.72 2.98 -20.62
C VAL A 157 -4.30 1.58 -20.41
N LYS A 158 -3.45 0.60 -20.15
CA LYS A 158 -3.84 -0.81 -19.96
C LYS A 158 -4.29 -1.08 -18.52
N ASP A 159 -5.07 -2.14 -18.31
CA ASP A 159 -5.36 -2.65 -16.97
C ASP A 159 -4.07 -3.06 -16.24
N TRP A 160 -3.98 -2.78 -14.95
CA TRP A 160 -2.83 -3.15 -14.11
C TRP A 160 -2.57 -4.66 -14.10
N ARG A 161 -3.59 -5.50 -14.32
CA ARG A 161 -3.42 -6.95 -14.44
C ARG A 161 -2.55 -7.35 -15.65
N SER A 162 -2.36 -6.46 -16.61
CA SER A 162 -1.43 -6.68 -17.74
C SER A 162 0.05 -6.59 -17.35
N MET A 163 0.38 -5.98 -16.20
CA MET A 163 1.77 -5.84 -15.74
C MET A 163 2.16 -6.83 -14.64
N ILE A 164 1.20 -7.50 -13.99
CA ILE A 164 1.48 -8.41 -12.89
C ILE A 164 1.83 -9.83 -13.37
N GLY A 165 2.43 -10.62 -12.49
CA GLY A 165 2.69 -12.04 -12.74
C GLY A 165 1.42 -12.89 -12.85
N THR A 166 1.55 -14.04 -13.49
CA THR A 166 0.52 -15.09 -13.49
C THR A 166 0.33 -15.66 -12.08
N PRO A 167 -0.76 -16.40 -11.81
CA PRO A 167 -0.91 -17.11 -10.55
C PRO A 167 0.27 -18.04 -10.20
N SER A 168 0.89 -18.68 -11.18
CA SER A 168 2.08 -19.52 -10.97
C SER A 168 3.31 -18.69 -10.60
N ASP A 169 3.48 -17.50 -11.17
CA ASP A 169 4.59 -16.61 -10.81
C ASP A 169 4.46 -16.16 -9.35
N GLY A 170 3.25 -15.75 -8.93
CA GLY A 170 2.99 -15.34 -7.55
C GLY A 170 3.18 -16.44 -6.51
N GLN A 171 2.96 -17.71 -6.87
CA GLN A 171 3.23 -18.86 -5.99
C GLN A 171 4.73 -19.12 -5.79
N ARG A 172 5.54 -18.84 -6.82
CA ARG A 172 6.99 -19.06 -6.80
C ARG A 172 7.75 -17.84 -6.30
N TYR A 173 7.11 -16.67 -6.32
CA TYR A 173 7.71 -15.42 -5.92
C TYR A 173 8.01 -15.39 -4.42
N SER A 174 9.21 -14.95 -4.07
CA SER A 174 9.61 -14.61 -2.72
C SER A 174 10.07 -13.17 -2.73
N TRP A 175 9.47 -12.34 -1.88
CA TRP A 175 9.88 -10.94 -1.76
C TRP A 175 11.25 -10.82 -1.08
N PRO A 176 12.01 -9.74 -1.35
CA PRO A 176 13.23 -9.43 -0.61
C PRO A 176 12.90 -9.11 0.85
N ARG A 177 13.55 -9.82 1.78
CA ARG A 177 13.40 -9.58 3.22
C ARG A 177 14.43 -8.56 3.68
N LEU A 178 14.00 -7.60 4.50
CA LEU A 178 14.89 -6.60 5.06
C LEU A 178 15.34 -7.00 6.46
N GLY A 179 16.64 -6.86 6.71
CA GLY A 179 17.17 -6.96 8.07
C GLY A 179 16.74 -5.78 8.96
N PRO A 180 17.02 -5.82 10.28
CA PRO A 180 16.65 -4.76 11.22
C PRO A 180 17.06 -3.34 10.81
N GLU A 181 18.31 -3.16 10.39
CA GLU A 181 18.85 -1.86 9.97
C GLU A 181 18.23 -1.40 8.66
N GLU A 182 18.06 -2.30 7.69
CA GLU A 182 17.43 -1.97 6.42
C GLU A 182 15.95 -1.60 6.59
N ALA A 183 15.20 -2.32 7.42
CA ALA A 183 13.79 -2.04 7.70
C ALA A 183 13.59 -0.67 8.38
N MET A 184 14.56 -0.25 9.19
CA MET A 184 14.56 1.05 9.86
C MET A 184 14.77 2.21 8.89
N ASN A 185 15.62 2.00 7.87
CA ASN A 185 16.06 3.06 6.96
C ASN A 185 15.36 3.05 5.60
N THR A 186 14.73 1.94 5.21
CA THR A 186 14.01 1.83 3.93
C THR A 186 12.63 2.47 4.04
N VAL A 187 12.36 3.45 3.19
CA VAL A 187 11.04 4.10 3.09
C VAL A 187 10.03 3.11 2.53
N ALA A 188 8.99 2.80 3.31
CA ALA A 188 7.86 1.99 2.87
C ALA A 188 6.76 2.87 2.28
N THR A 189 6.51 4.05 2.85
CA THR A 189 5.39 4.90 2.44
C THR A 189 5.76 6.37 2.45
N ILE A 190 5.27 7.09 1.45
CA ILE A 190 5.31 8.55 1.37
C ILE A 190 3.87 9.07 1.43
N ASN A 191 3.48 9.56 2.60
CA ASN A 191 2.16 10.15 2.83
C ASN A 191 2.20 11.66 2.61
N TYR A 192 1.20 12.22 1.96
CA TYR A 192 1.12 13.67 1.77
C TYR A 192 0.27 14.32 2.84
N SER A 193 0.82 15.35 3.46
CA SER A 193 0.09 16.22 4.38
C SER A 193 -0.01 17.62 3.78
N SER A 194 -1.13 18.29 4.02
CA SER A 194 -1.34 19.69 3.60
C SER A 194 -0.39 20.67 4.30
N GLY A 195 0.29 20.24 5.37
CA GLY A 195 1.13 21.10 6.19
C GLY A 195 0.35 22.26 6.81
N THR A 196 1.04 23.11 7.58
CA THR A 196 0.45 24.33 8.17
C THR A 196 0.67 25.57 7.31
N THR A 197 1.60 25.53 6.35
CA THR A 197 1.82 26.56 5.31
C THR A 197 2.50 25.95 4.07
N GLY A 198 2.06 26.34 2.87
CA GLY A 198 2.72 26.03 1.59
C GLY A 198 2.20 24.79 0.85
N LEU A 199 2.94 24.37 -0.18
CA LEU A 199 2.60 23.18 -0.98
C LEU A 199 2.70 21.89 -0.14
N PRO A 200 1.86 20.88 -0.41
CA PRO A 200 1.92 19.59 0.27
C PRO A 200 3.31 18.95 0.21
N LYS A 201 3.72 18.34 1.33
CA LYS A 201 5.03 17.68 1.50
C LYS A 201 4.85 16.18 1.72
N GLY A 202 5.72 15.39 1.10
CA GLY A 202 5.81 13.96 1.33
C GLY A 202 6.47 13.65 2.68
N VAL A 203 5.79 12.86 3.52
CA VAL A 203 6.28 12.34 4.79
C VAL A 203 6.75 10.92 4.56
N CYS A 204 8.06 10.71 4.59
CA CYS A 204 8.67 9.38 4.45
C CYS A 204 8.52 8.59 5.75
N VAL A 205 7.94 7.41 5.65
CA VAL A 205 7.69 6.48 6.75
C VAL A 205 8.37 5.16 6.44
N SER A 206 9.26 4.70 7.33
CA SER A 206 9.96 3.42 7.15
C SER A 206 9.11 2.22 7.59
N HIS A 207 9.53 1.01 7.24
CA HIS A 207 8.86 -0.21 7.70
C HIS A 207 8.80 -0.28 9.23
N THR A 208 9.90 0.04 9.91
CA THR A 208 9.95 0.05 11.38
C THR A 208 9.00 1.09 11.97
N ASN A 209 8.82 2.27 11.35
CA ASN A 209 7.85 3.26 11.83
C ASN A 209 6.40 2.73 11.76
N LEU A 210 6.06 2.03 10.67
CA LEU A 210 4.73 1.43 10.50
C LEU A 210 4.49 0.34 11.54
N ILE A 211 5.43 -0.58 11.71
CA ILE A 211 5.31 -1.68 12.69
C ILE A 211 5.22 -1.11 14.11
N ALA A 212 6.01 -0.09 14.46
CA ALA A 212 5.92 0.58 15.74
C ALA A 212 4.51 1.14 16.00
N ASN A 213 3.92 1.82 15.02
CA ASN A 213 2.57 2.36 15.14
C ASN A 213 1.49 1.27 15.27
N ILE A 214 1.63 0.17 14.51
CA ILE A 214 0.73 -0.98 14.57
C ILE A 214 0.79 -1.64 15.95
N GLU A 215 1.98 -1.95 16.45
CA GLU A 215 2.18 -2.58 17.77
C GLU A 215 1.63 -1.71 18.90
N GLN A 216 1.88 -0.40 18.87
CA GLN A 216 1.33 0.53 19.86
C GLN A 216 -0.20 0.58 19.82
N THR A 217 -0.78 0.60 18.62
CA THR A 217 -2.25 0.57 18.43
C THR A 217 -2.86 -0.73 18.94
N ILE A 218 -2.26 -1.88 18.60
CA ILE A 218 -2.70 -3.21 19.04
C ILE A 218 -2.61 -3.29 20.57
N PHE A 219 -1.48 -2.90 21.16
CA PHE A 219 -1.30 -2.87 22.60
C PHE A 219 -2.41 -2.07 23.27
N MET A 220 -2.62 -0.82 22.85
CA MET A 220 -3.63 0.05 23.45
C MET A 220 -5.06 -0.49 23.31
N LYS A 221 -5.38 -1.12 22.17
CA LYS A 221 -6.70 -1.70 21.92
C LYS A 221 -7.04 -2.85 22.88
N TYR A 222 -6.04 -3.63 23.28
CA TYR A 222 -6.23 -4.84 24.09
C TYR A 222 -5.66 -4.75 25.52
N HIS A 223 -4.98 -3.66 25.89
CA HIS A 223 -4.27 -3.50 27.17
C HIS A 223 -5.11 -3.81 28.43
N LYS A 224 -6.43 -3.60 28.38
CA LYS A 224 -7.36 -3.86 29.49
C LYS A 224 -8.41 -4.92 29.17
N LYS A 225 -8.16 -5.78 28.18
CA LYS A 225 -9.08 -6.84 27.77
C LYS A 225 -8.49 -8.20 28.13
N PRO A 226 -9.30 -9.16 28.59
CA PRO A 226 -8.84 -10.51 28.91
C PRO A 226 -8.73 -11.41 27.65
N PHE A 227 -8.58 -10.82 26.47
CA PHE A 227 -8.54 -11.56 25.21
C PHE A 227 -7.10 -11.84 24.81
N GLU A 228 -6.83 -13.08 24.45
CA GLU A 228 -5.62 -13.50 23.76
C GLU A 228 -5.86 -13.48 22.24
N ARG A 229 -4.80 -13.60 21.44
CA ARG A 229 -4.90 -13.56 19.97
C ARG A 229 -5.88 -14.62 19.43
N GLU A 230 -5.92 -15.77 20.08
CA GLU A 230 -6.70 -16.96 19.74
C GLU A 230 -8.15 -16.87 20.25
N THR A 231 -8.38 -16.14 21.34
CA THR A 231 -9.68 -16.08 22.03
C THR A 231 -10.45 -14.79 21.78
N ARG A 232 -9.86 -13.84 21.04
CA ARG A 232 -10.52 -12.58 20.69
C ARG A 232 -11.81 -12.83 19.88
N PRO A 233 -12.90 -12.10 20.18
CA PRO A 233 -14.13 -12.21 19.40
C PRO A 233 -13.90 -11.76 17.96
N PRO A 234 -14.68 -12.29 16.99
CA PRO A 234 -14.63 -11.80 15.63
C PRO A 234 -15.07 -10.33 15.58
N GLU A 235 -14.29 -9.49 14.93
CA GLU A 235 -14.59 -8.07 14.75
C GLU A 235 -14.76 -7.75 13.27
N ARG A 236 -15.65 -6.81 12.97
CA ARG A 236 -15.86 -6.27 11.63
C ARG A 236 -15.75 -4.75 11.66
N TRP A 237 -14.95 -4.22 10.76
CA TRP A 237 -14.58 -2.81 10.70
C TRP A 237 -15.11 -2.20 9.40
N ILE A 238 -15.66 -0.99 9.46
CA ILE A 238 -16.10 -0.26 8.27
C ILE A 238 -14.94 0.63 7.80
N GLY A 239 -14.31 0.27 6.68
CA GLY A 239 -13.20 1.02 6.07
C GLY A 239 -13.68 2.14 5.14
N PHE A 240 -14.36 3.15 5.69
CA PHE A 240 -14.88 4.29 4.89
C PHE A 240 -13.86 5.43 4.71
N LEU A 241 -12.81 5.44 5.53
CA LEU A 241 -11.75 6.43 5.45
C LEU A 241 -10.88 6.18 4.22
N PRO A 242 -10.32 7.21 3.57
CA PRO A 242 -9.61 7.02 2.31
C PRO A 242 -8.31 6.24 2.49
N LEU A 243 -8.20 5.07 1.86
CA LEU A 243 -7.07 4.14 1.96
C LEU A 243 -5.79 4.65 1.27
N TYR A 244 -5.88 5.73 0.49
CA TYR A 244 -4.69 6.42 -0.03
C TYR A 244 -4.01 7.31 1.04
N HIS A 245 -4.69 7.59 2.15
CA HIS A 245 -4.24 8.50 3.20
C HIS A 245 -3.87 7.71 4.46
N ALA A 246 -2.85 8.15 5.20
CA ALA A 246 -2.29 7.45 6.37
C ALA A 246 -3.27 7.06 7.50
N TYR A 247 -4.50 7.59 7.49
CA TYR A 247 -5.51 7.34 8.52
C TYR A 247 -6.53 6.27 8.11
N GLY A 248 -6.70 6.03 6.80
CA GLY A 248 -7.52 4.94 6.29
C GLY A 248 -6.70 3.66 6.20
#